data_AF-A0A2T0T9B5-F1
#
_entry.id   AF-A0A2T0T9B5-F1
#
_cell.length_a   1.000
_cell.length_b   1.000
_cell.length_c   1.000
_cell.angle_alpha   90.00
_cell.angle_beta   90.00
_cell.angle_gamma   90.00
#
_symmetry.space_group_name_H-M   'P 1'
#
loop_
_entity.id
_entity.type
_entity.pdbx_description
1 polymer ?
#
loop_
_entity_poly.entity_id
_entity_poly.type
_entity_poly.pdbx_seq_one_letter_code
_entity_poly.pdbx_strand_id
1 'polypeptide(L)'
;MAELLSVRLAPEWVTDCLWVLRADDPIRENYAPERLVADHGAPAELVAAIEAWDAEFQAVFVSDDPMSSGFPDETTTLAWRSRGEALAARLAALLGVRVEFRVAGYDRVFTP
;
A
#
# COMPACT_ATOMS: atom_id res chain seq x y z
N MET A 1 10.78 17.72 -6.92
CA MET A 1 9.54 16.92 -6.96
C MET A 1 8.41 17.78 -6.46
N ALA A 2 7.22 17.65 -7.04
CA ALA A 2 6.04 18.30 -6.49
C ALA A 2 5.69 17.73 -5.10
N GLU A 3 5.02 18.57 -4.33
CA GLU A 3 4.54 18.26 -2.98
C GLU A 3 3.65 17.01 -3.00
N LEU A 4 3.92 16.08 -2.09
CA LEU A 4 3.09 14.90 -1.86
C LEU A 4 1.89 15.32 -1.02
N LEU A 5 0.67 15.14 -1.53
CA LEU A 5 -0.56 15.53 -0.83
C LEU A 5 -1.19 14.38 -0.04
N SER A 6 -1.16 13.16 -0.60
CA SER A 6 -1.63 11.97 0.10
C SER A 6 -1.10 10.69 -0.55
N VAL A 7 -1.11 9.60 0.22
CA VAL A 7 -0.79 8.25 -0.27
C VAL A 7 -2.03 7.38 -0.13
N ARG A 8 -2.20 6.41 -1.03
CA ARG A 8 -3.07 5.27 -0.82
C ARG A 8 -2.22 4.00 -0.87
N LEU A 9 -2.27 3.21 0.19
CA LEU A 9 -1.78 1.83 0.23
C LEU A 9 -2.94 0.93 -0.20
N ALA A 10 -2.93 0.51 -1.46
CA ALA A 10 -3.92 -0.35 -2.08
C ALA A 10 -3.23 -1.35 -3.02
N PRO A 11 -3.20 -2.64 -2.66
CA PRO A 11 -2.56 -3.65 -3.46
C PRO A 11 -3.47 -3.97 -4.65
N GLU A 12 -2.86 -4.15 -5.81
CA GLU A 12 -3.53 -4.47 -7.06
C GLU A 12 -2.70 -5.52 -7.80
N TRP A 13 -3.34 -6.39 -8.58
CA TRP A 13 -2.62 -7.48 -9.25
C TRP A 13 -1.57 -6.94 -10.22
N VAL A 14 -0.34 -7.45 -10.10
CA VAL A 14 0.76 -7.18 -11.06
C VAL A 14 1.15 -5.69 -11.15
N THR A 15 0.95 -4.94 -10.07
CA THR A 15 1.34 -3.52 -9.97
C THR A 15 1.75 -3.18 -8.53
N ASP A 16 2.45 -2.07 -8.33
CA ASP A 16 2.84 -1.64 -6.99
C ASP A 16 1.64 -1.27 -6.12
N CYS A 17 1.78 -1.44 -4.81
CA CYS A 17 0.69 -1.23 -3.85
C CYS A 17 0.51 0.23 -3.40
N LEU A 18 1.32 1.19 -3.87
CA LEU A 18 1.18 2.60 -3.48
C LEU A 18 0.69 3.47 -4.63
N TRP A 19 -0.16 4.42 -4.26
CA TRP A 19 -0.74 5.40 -5.17
C TRP A 19 -0.62 6.80 -4.56
N VAL A 20 0.20 7.66 -5.16
CA VAL A 20 0.47 9.01 -4.63
C VAL A 20 -0.35 10.06 -5.34
N LEU A 21 -0.86 11.05 -4.60
CA LEU A 21 -1.41 12.27 -5.17
C LEU A 21 -0.43 13.41 -4.93
N ARG A 22 -0.09 14.17 -5.97
CA ARG A 22 0.85 15.29 -5.90
C ARG A 22 0.15 16.61 -6.25
N ALA A 23 0.74 17.73 -5.86
CA ALA A 23 0.10 19.05 -6.05
C ALA A 23 0.00 19.50 -7.51
N ASP A 24 0.81 18.95 -8.40
CA ASP A 24 0.87 19.26 -9.83
C ASP A 24 0.02 18.31 -10.70
N ASP A 25 -0.43 17.18 -10.16
CA ASP A 25 -1.28 16.22 -10.86
C ASP A 25 -2.51 15.84 -10.00
N PRO A 26 -3.75 16.11 -10.48
CA PRO A 26 -4.95 15.70 -9.76
C PRO A 26 -5.22 14.18 -9.79
N ILE A 27 -4.47 13.39 -10.56
CA ILE A 27 -4.61 11.94 -10.68
C ILE A 27 -3.60 11.25 -9.76
N ARG A 28 -4.04 10.15 -9.12
CA ARG A 28 -3.13 9.32 -8.34
C ARG A 28 -2.24 8.49 -9.27
N GLU A 29 -0.94 8.58 -9.08
CA GLU A 29 0.05 7.81 -9.83
C GLU A 29 0.44 6.54 -9.06
N ASN A 30 0.64 5.44 -9.78
CA ASN A 30 1.26 4.24 -9.20
C ASN A 30 2.70 4.56 -8.78
N TYR A 31 3.10 4.06 -7.62
CA TYR A 31 4.33 4.48 -6.96
C TYR A 31 5.01 3.28 -6.32
N ALA A 32 6.26 3.04 -6.69
CA ALA A 32 7.03 1.92 -6.16
C ALA A 32 7.49 2.21 -4.71
N PRO A 33 7.31 1.29 -3.74
CA PRO A 33 7.69 1.48 -2.33
C PRO A 33 9.13 1.93 -2.12
N GLU A 34 10.08 1.42 -2.91
CA GLU A 34 11.50 1.75 -2.84
C GLU A 34 11.78 3.24 -3.07
N ARG A 35 10.92 3.93 -3.82
CA ARG A 35 11.04 5.38 -4.04
C ARG A 35 10.81 6.18 -2.78
N LEU A 36 10.10 5.66 -1.77
CA LEU A 36 9.91 6.33 -0.48
C LEU A 36 11.25 6.62 0.21
N VAL A 37 12.27 5.77 0.04
CA VAL A 37 13.62 6.01 0.60
C VAL A 37 14.27 7.22 -0.06
N ALA A 38 14.32 7.22 -1.39
CA ALA A 38 15.00 8.26 -2.16
C ALA A 38 14.26 9.61 -2.08
N ASP A 39 12.93 9.58 -2.14
CA ASP A 39 12.11 10.78 -2.27
C ASP A 39 11.73 11.39 -0.91
N HIS A 40 11.61 10.57 0.13
CA HIS A 40 11.06 10.97 1.43
C HIS A 40 11.89 10.53 2.64
N GLY A 41 13.06 9.91 2.43
CA GLY A 41 13.93 9.46 3.52
C GLY A 41 13.31 8.36 4.39
N ALA A 42 12.39 7.57 3.82
CA ALA A 42 11.75 6.49 4.56
C ALA A 42 12.77 5.44 5.01
N PRO A 43 12.61 4.87 6.22
CA PRO A 43 13.48 3.78 6.67
C PRO A 43 13.33 2.56 5.77
N ALA A 44 14.46 1.95 5.39
CA ALA A 44 14.49 0.79 4.49
C ALA A 44 13.68 -0.40 5.04
N GLU A 45 13.60 -0.56 6.35
CA GLU A 45 12.81 -1.61 6.98
C GLU A 45 11.29 -1.40 6.84
N LEU A 46 10.82 -0.16 6.71
CA LEU A 46 9.41 0.11 6.45
C LEU A 46 9.06 -0.25 5.00
N VAL A 47 9.94 0.11 4.06
CA VAL A 47 9.80 -0.24 2.65
C VAL A 47 9.76 -1.74 2.45
N ALA A 48 10.75 -2.47 3.00
CA ALA A 48 10.79 -3.93 2.91
C ALA A 48 9.54 -4.60 3.53
N ALA A 49 8.97 -4.01 4.59
CA ALA A 49 7.75 -4.52 5.19
C ALA A 49 6.51 -4.29 4.31
N ILE A 50 6.44 -3.18 3.57
CA ILE A 50 5.39 -2.90 2.58
C ILE A 50 5.51 -3.85 1.39
N GLU A 51 6.71 -4.03 0.86
CA GLU A 51 6.98 -4.95 -0.25
C GLU A 51 6.63 -6.39 0.14
N ALA A 52 7.04 -6.85 1.33
CA ALA A 52 6.69 -8.18 1.82
C ALA A 52 5.17 -8.35 1.99
N TRP A 53 4.49 -7.32 2.47
CA TRP A 53 3.03 -7.33 2.62
C TRP A 53 2.30 -7.40 1.26
N ASP A 54 2.78 -6.67 0.25
CA ASP A 54 2.23 -6.78 -1.11
C ASP A 54 2.58 -8.11 -1.76
N ALA A 55 3.81 -8.62 -1.59
CA ALA A 55 4.22 -9.91 -2.13
C ALA A 55 3.35 -11.07 -1.63
N GLU A 56 2.87 -11.03 -0.38
CA GLU A 56 1.89 -11.99 0.11
C GLU A 56 0.54 -11.92 -0.60
N PHE A 57 0.10 -10.72 -0.99
CA PHE A 57 -1.09 -10.54 -1.81
C PHE A 57 -0.83 -11.09 -3.22
N GLN A 58 0.26 -10.69 -3.88
CA GLN A 58 0.61 -11.19 -5.22
C GLN A 58 0.78 -12.72 -5.24
N ALA A 59 1.24 -13.34 -4.15
CA ALA A 59 1.42 -14.78 -4.06
C ALA A 59 0.10 -15.59 -4.13
N VAL A 60 -1.04 -14.98 -3.81
CA VAL A 60 -2.36 -15.61 -3.92
C VAL A 60 -3.07 -15.31 -5.24
N PHE A 61 -2.41 -14.58 -6.15
CA PHE A 61 -2.92 -14.32 -7.49
C PHE A 61 -2.80 -15.56 -8.37
N VAL A 62 -3.92 -15.97 -8.98
CA VAL A 62 -3.97 -17.06 -9.95
C VAL A 62 -4.16 -16.44 -11.32
N SER A 63 -3.07 -16.28 -12.09
CA SER A 63 -3.10 -15.57 -13.38
C SER A 63 -4.06 -16.19 -14.40
N ASP A 64 -4.18 -17.52 -14.39
CA ASP A 64 -5.00 -18.28 -15.33
C ASP A 64 -6.49 -18.29 -14.96
N ASP A 65 -6.80 -17.99 -13.70
CA ASP A 65 -8.16 -17.81 -13.19
C ASP A 65 -8.19 -16.70 -12.11
N PRO A 66 -8.14 -15.42 -12.52
CA PRO A 66 -8.09 -14.30 -11.58
C PRO A 66 -9.24 -14.28 -10.58
N MET A 67 -10.40 -14.83 -10.95
CA MET A 67 -11.58 -14.91 -10.08
C MET A 67 -11.41 -15.88 -8.91
N SER A 68 -10.50 -16.84 -9.04
CA SER A 68 -10.14 -17.77 -7.95
C SER A 68 -9.06 -17.21 -7.01
N SER A 69 -8.47 -16.06 -7.33
CA SER A 69 -7.44 -15.44 -6.50
C SER A 69 -7.99 -15.03 -5.13
N GLY A 70 -7.21 -15.27 -4.08
CA GLY A 70 -7.59 -14.89 -2.73
C GLY A 70 -6.86 -15.67 -1.67
N PHE A 71 -6.84 -15.11 -0.46
CA PHE A 71 -6.33 -15.80 0.71
C PHE A 71 -7.15 -17.06 1.01
N PRO A 72 -6.53 -18.10 1.59
CA PRO A 72 -7.18 -19.40 1.79
C PRO A 72 -8.35 -19.36 2.78
N ASP A 73 -8.35 -18.38 3.70
CA ASP A 73 -9.40 -18.21 4.70
C ASP A 73 -9.50 -16.76 5.21
N GLU A 74 -10.58 -16.49 5.95
CA GLU A 74 -10.85 -15.19 6.56
C GLU A 74 -9.80 -14.81 7.61
N THR A 75 -9.27 -15.77 8.37
CA THR A 75 -8.28 -15.49 9.42
C THR A 75 -6.98 -14.95 8.82
N THR A 76 -6.52 -15.56 7.73
CA THR A 76 -5.35 -15.13 6.96
C THR A 76 -5.59 -13.75 6.35
N THR A 77 -6.77 -13.53 5.76
CA THR A 77 -7.18 -12.23 5.23
C THR A 77 -7.13 -11.13 6.31
N LEU A 78 -7.69 -11.39 7.49
CA LEU A 78 -7.73 -10.44 8.59
C LEU A 78 -6.32 -10.15 9.16
N ALA A 79 -5.47 -11.17 9.27
CA ALA A 79 -4.10 -11.01 9.75
C ALA A 79 -3.23 -10.20 8.76
N TRP A 80 -3.37 -10.46 7.46
CA TRP A 80 -2.73 -9.66 6.41
C TRP A 80 -3.25 -8.21 6.40
N ARG A 81 -4.57 -8.01 6.50
CA ARG A 81 -5.19 -6.68 6.58
C ARG A 81 -4.68 -5.88 7.77
N SER A 82 -4.65 -6.49 8.95
CA SER A 82 -4.20 -5.84 10.18
C SER A 82 -2.73 -5.38 10.09
N ARG A 83 -1.86 -6.16 9.42
CA ARG A 83 -0.48 -5.73 9.14
C ARG A 83 -0.44 -4.56 8.17
N GLY A 84 -1.25 -4.57 7.11
CA GLY A 84 -1.39 -3.44 6.18
C GLY A 84 -1.85 -2.15 6.86
N GLU A 85 -2.84 -2.23 7.77
CA GLU A 85 -3.28 -1.09 8.58
C GLU A 85 -2.15 -0.51 9.43
N ALA A 86 -1.34 -1.36 10.07
CA ALA A 86 -0.20 -0.91 10.86
C ALA A 86 0.87 -0.22 10.00
N LEU A 87 1.11 -0.72 8.78
CA LEU A 87 2.02 -0.09 7.80
C LEU A 87 1.47 1.27 7.34
N ALA A 88 0.18 1.37 7.02
CA ALA A 88 -0.46 2.62 6.63
C ALA A 88 -0.39 3.69 7.74
N ALA A 89 -0.60 3.32 8.99
CA ALA A 89 -0.46 4.22 10.14
C ALA A 89 0.98 4.74 10.27
N ARG A 90 1.98 3.85 10.13
CA ARG A 90 3.40 4.23 10.16
C ARG A 90 3.76 5.16 9.01
N LEU A 91 3.24 4.90 7.80
CA LEU A 91 3.42 5.76 6.65
C LEU A 91 2.83 7.16 6.86
N ALA A 92 1.64 7.26 7.44
CA ALA A 92 1.00 8.55 7.71
C ALA A 92 1.84 9.41 8.67
N ALA A 93 2.29 8.80 9.77
CA ALA A 93 3.15 9.47 10.75
C ALA A 93 4.50 9.88 10.17
N LEU A 94 5.12 9.01 9.35
CA LEU A 94 6.41 9.29 8.71
C LEU A 94 6.33 10.43 7.69
N LEU A 95 5.34 10.37 6.80
CA LEU A 95 5.26 11.26 5.65
C LEU A 95 4.58 12.60 5.99
N GLY A 96 3.88 12.68 7.13
CA GLY A 96 3.14 13.88 7.50
C GLY A 96 1.95 14.17 6.58
N VAL A 97 1.43 13.15 5.88
CA VAL A 97 0.29 13.27 4.97
C VAL A 97 -0.79 12.24 5.28
N ARG A 98 -2.00 12.48 4.76
CA ARG A 98 -3.10 11.50 4.80
C ARG A 98 -2.71 10.22 4.05
N VAL A 99 -2.94 9.06 4.68
CA VAL A 99 -2.80 7.75 4.04
C VAL A 99 -4.13 7.01 4.04
N GLU A 100 -4.60 6.65 2.86
CA GLU A 100 -5.74 5.75 2.67
C GLU A 100 -5.24 4.30 2.62
N PHE A 101 -5.79 3.41 3.42
CA PHE A 101 -5.60 1.97 3.30
C PHE A 101 -6.85 1.35 2.69
N ARG A 102 -6.69 0.68 1.54
CA ARG A 102 -7.80 0.09 0.80
C ARG A 102 -7.46 -1.32 0.37
N VAL A 103 -8.31 -2.25 0.76
CA VAL A 103 -8.27 -3.65 0.33
C VAL A 103 -9.69 -4.11 0.02
N ALA A 104 -9.86 -5.30 -0.56
CA ALA A 104 -11.18 -5.81 -0.91
C ALA A 104 -12.15 -5.77 0.29
N GLY A 105 -13.26 -5.05 0.13
CA GLY A 105 -14.31 -4.93 1.15
C GLY A 105 -13.93 -4.12 2.41
N TYR A 106 -12.78 -3.44 2.43
CA TYR A 106 -12.34 -2.68 3.59
C TYR A 106 -11.52 -1.44 3.24
N ASP A 107 -11.96 -0.30 3.77
CA ASP A 107 -11.28 0.99 3.64
C ASP A 107 -11.05 1.60 5.03
N ARG A 108 -9.85 2.15 5.25
CA ARG A 108 -9.53 2.93 6.45
C ARG A 108 -8.63 4.10 6.10
N VAL A 109 -8.69 5.16 6.88
CA VAL A 109 -7.87 6.36 6.69
C VAL A 109 -7.04 6.62 7.93
N PHE A 110 -5.78 6.97 7.71
CA PHE A 110 -4.85 7.40 8.72
C PHE A 110 -4.40 8.83 8.43
N THR A 111 -4.35 9.65 9.47
CA THR A 111 -3.81 11.00 9.43
C THR A 111 -2.56 11.04 10.31
N PRO A 112 -1.60 11.95 10.04
CA PRO A 112 -0.39 12.11 10.82
C PRO A 112 -0.65 12.38 12.31
#